data_AF-A0A0F9DY06-F1
#
_entry.id   AF-A0A0F9DY06-F1
#
_cell.length_a   1.000
_cell.length_b   1.000
_cell.length_c   1.000
_cell.angle_alpha   90.00
_cell.angle_beta   90.00
_cell.angle_gamma   90.00
#
_symmetry.space_group_name_H-M   'P 1'
#
loop_
_entity.id
_entity.type
_entity.pdbx_description
1 polymer ?
#
loop_
_entity_poly.entity_id
_entity_poly.type
_entity_poly.pdbx_seq_one_letter_code
_entity_poly.pdbx_strand_id
1 'polypeptide(L)' 'MFVDLDRRYGDPARHYHGWPHIMACLEELDLEPLSRDPRTLELAFWYHDAVYDSRAADNEQRSADLLLDA' A
#
# COMPACT_ATOMS: atom_id res chain seq x y z
N MET A 1 -0.97 -12.28 5.57
CA MET A 1 -1.39 -10.90 5.34
C MET A 1 -0.39 -9.88 5.90
N PHE A 2 -0.39 -9.53 7.20
CA PHE A 2 0.47 -8.43 7.71
C PHE A 2 1.99 -8.65 7.67
N VAL A 3 2.48 -9.88 7.81
CA VAL A 3 3.93 -10.17 7.81
C VAL A 3 4.59 -9.90 6.44
N ASP A 4 3.86 -10.09 5.33
CA ASP A 4 4.42 -9.83 4.00
C ASP A 4 4.51 -8.33 3.69
N LEU A 5 3.49 -7.55 4.08
CA LEU A 5 3.51 -6.09 3.94
C LEU A 5 4.62 -5.46 4.80
N ASP A 6 4.82 -5.93 6.03
CA ASP A 6 5.91 -5.46 6.88
C ASP A 6 7.29 -5.69 6.24
N ARG A 7 7.50 -6.87 5.64
CA ARG A 7 8.74 -7.16 4.91
C ARG A 7 8.93 -6.25 3.69
N ARG A 8 7.85 -5.93 2.97
CA ARG A 8 7.89 -5.09 1.76
C ARG A 8 8.16 -3.64 2.09
N TYR A 9 7.39 -3.06 3.02
CA TYR A 9 7.50 -1.66 3.39
C TYR A 9 8.66 -1.36 4.33
N GLY A 10 9.20 -2.39 5.00
CA GLY A 10 10.42 -2.32 5.79
C GLY A 10 11.72 -2.48 4.99
N ASP A 11 11.66 -2.68 3.67
CA ASP A 11 12.87 -2.79 2.84
C ASP A 11 13.68 -1.49 2.88
N PRO A 12 14.94 -1.50 3.36
CA PRO A 12 15.79 -0.30 3.43
C PRO A 12 16.05 0.39 2.08
N ALA A 13 15.85 -0.31 0.96
CA ALA A 13 15.98 0.27 -0.38
C ALA A 13 14.80 1.20 -0.74
N ARG A 14 13.68 1.14 -0.01
CA ARG A 14 12.51 1.99 -0.23
C ARG A 14 12.59 3.26 0.63
N HIS A 15 13.17 4.31 0.06
CA HIS A 15 13.31 5.59 0.76
C HIS A 15 12.00 6.38 0.90
N TYR A 16 11.16 6.36 -0.14
CA TYR A 16 9.88 7.09 -0.16
C TYR A 16 8.69 6.13 0.00
N HIS A 17 8.62 5.06 -0.78
CA HIS A 17 7.49 4.12 -0.82
C HIS A 17 7.55 3.01 0.26
N GLY A 18 7.94 3.40 1.48
CA GLY A 18 8.03 2.53 2.66
C GLY A 18 6.97 2.84 3.71
N TRP A 19 7.17 2.34 4.93
CA TRP A 19 6.24 2.55 6.06
C TRP A 19 5.82 4.01 6.29
N PRO A 20 6.72 5.01 6.27
CA PRO A 20 6.33 6.41 6.48
C PRO A 20 5.29 6.93 5.48
N HIS A 21 5.37 6.49 4.21
CA HIS A 21 4.41 6.86 3.17
C HIS A 21 3.03 6.26 3.42
N ILE A 22 2.98 4.95 3.73
CA ILE A 22 1.71 4.27 4.00
C ILE A 22 1.01 4.86 5.22
N MET A 23 1.75 5.15 6.30
CA MET A 23 1.18 5.78 7.49
C MET A 23 0.62 7.17 7.17
N ALA A 24 1.35 7.99 6.40
CA ALA A 24 0.84 9.31 5.99
C ALA A 24 -0.45 9.19 5.16
N CYS A 25 -0.54 8.23 4.24
CA CYS A 25 -1.76 8.00 3.47
C CYS A 25 -2.96 7.58 4.34
N LEU A 26 -2.74 6.72 5.33
CA LEU A 26 -3.80 6.27 6.25
C LEU A 26 -4.24 7.38 7.21
N GLU A 27 -3.30 8.22 7.67
CA GLU A 27 -3.62 9.40 8.47
C GLU A 27 -4.53 10.36 7.69
N GLU A 28 -4.25 10.60 6.40
CA GLU A 28 -5.11 11.43 5.54
C GLU A 28 -6.50 10.78 5.34
N LEU A 29 -6.58 9.45 5.24
CA LEU A 29 -7.87 8.74 5.13
C LEU A 29 -8.73 8.95 6.39
N ASP A 30 -8.13 8.94 7.58
CA ASP A 30 -8.84 9.14 8.85
C ASP A 30 -9.37 10.57 9.03
N LEU A 31 -8.79 11.55 8.34
CA LEU A 31 -9.20 12.94 8.40
C LEU A 31 -10.41 13.26 7.49
N GLU A 32 -10.67 12.42 6.50
CA GLU A 32 -11.68 12.68 5.47
C GLU A 32 -12.89 11.72 5.56
N PRO A 33 -14.10 12.21 5.93
CA PRO A 33 -15.30 11.38 6.00
C PRO A 33 -15.91 11.07 4.62
N LEU A 34 -15.11 11.21 3.55
CA LEU A 34 -15.59 11.29 2.17
C LEU A 34 -15.99 9.96 1.55
N SER A 35 -15.58 8.83 2.13
CA SER A 35 -15.76 7.55 1.47
C SER A 35 -17.04 6.83 1.90
N ARG A 36 -17.80 6.37 0.90
CA ARG A 36 -18.93 5.46 1.10
C ARG A 36 -18.48 4.05 1.49
N ASP A 37 -17.18 3.76 1.34
CA ASP A 37 -16.58 2.47 1.66
C ASP A 37 -15.13 2.64 2.18
N PRO A 38 -14.97 2.95 3.48
CA PRO A 38 -13.66 3.22 4.06
C PRO A 38 -12.76 1.99 4.07
N ARG A 39 -13.33 0.78 4.12
CA ARG A 39 -12.55 -0.45 4.08
C ARG A 39 -11.88 -0.68 2.72
N THR A 40 -12.62 -0.42 1.64
CA THR A 40 -12.03 -0.53 0.30
C THR A 40 -10.92 0.49 0.09
N LEU A 41 -11.06 1.72 0.60
CA LEU A 41 -9.98 2.71 0.54
C LEU A 41 -8.79 2.34 1.40
N GLU A 42 -9.03 1.85 2.62
CA GLU A 42 -7.96 1.40 3.50
C GLU A 42 -7.15 0.28 2.84
N LEU A 43 -7.82 -0.73 2.26
CA LEU A 43 -7.16 -1.79 1.51
C LEU A 43 -6.43 -1.27 0.27
N ALA A 44 -6.99 -0.28 -0.44
CA ALA A 44 -6.30 0.34 -1.56
C ALA A 44 -5.00 1.02 -1.13
N PHE A 45 -5.01 1.77 -0.02
CA PHE A 45 -3.79 2.38 0.52
C PHE A 45 -2.77 1.33 0.98
N TRP A 46 -3.22 0.28 1.65
CA TRP A 46 -2.35 -0.82 2.08
C TRP A 46 -1.67 -1.57 0.94
N TYR A 47 -2.27 -1.61 -0.26
CA TYR A 47 -1.77 -2.47 -1.33
C TYR A 47 -1.26 -1.73 -2.56
N HIS A 48 -1.64 -0.48 -2.85
CA HIS A 48 -1.28 0.22 -4.11
C HIS A 48 0.22 0.09 -4.44
N ASP A 49 1.08 0.28 -3.45
CA ASP A 49 2.55 0.24 -3.59
C ASP A 49 3.23 -0.99 -2.93
N ALA A 50 2.48 -2.06 -2.66
CA ALA A 50 3.04 -3.26 -2.01
C ALA A 50 4.12 -3.93 -2.87
N VAL A 51 4.01 -3.88 -4.19
CA VAL A 51 5.06 -4.25 -5.14
C VAL A 51 5.78 -2.99 -5.61
N TYR A 52 7.11 -2.96 -5.49
CA TYR A 52 7.92 -1.83 -5.92
C TYR A 52 9.14 -2.31 -6.70
N ASP A 53 9.15 -2.01 -7.99
CA ASP A 53 10.29 -2.15 -8.87
C ASP A 53 10.32 -0.95 -9.82
N SER A 54 11.31 -0.07 -9.66
CA SER A 54 11.43 1.16 -10.46
C SER A 54 11.66 0.94 -11.95
N ARG A 55 11.90 -0.30 -12.38
CA ARG A 55 12.07 -0.68 -13.79
C ARG A 55 10.84 -1.37 -14.38
N ALA A 56 9.86 -1.73 -13.55
CA ALA A 56 8.65 -2.41 -13.98
C ALA A 56 7.49 -1.41 -14.17
N ALA A 57 6.62 -1.70 -15.14
CA ALA A 57 5.44 -0.87 -15.45
C ALA A 57 4.14 -1.43 -14.86
N ASP A 58 4.19 -2.61 -14.24
CA ASP A 58 3.04 -3.39 -13.80
C ASP A 58 2.94 -3.51 -12.27
N ASN A 59 3.69 -2.68 -11.52
CA ASN A 59 3.70 -2.70 -10.07
C ASN A 59 2.29 -2.60 -9.47
N GLU A 60 1.49 -1.64 -9.94
CA GLU A 60 0.11 -1.41 -9.47
C GLU A 60 -0.79 -2.64 -9.69
N GLN A 61 -0.68 -3.29 -10.85
CA GLN A 61 -1.46 -4.51 -11.11
C GLN A 61 -1.00 -5.65 -10.20
N ARG A 62 0.31 -5.86 -10.06
CA ARG A 62 0.86 -6.91 -9.19
C ARG A 62 0.54 -6.67 -7.72
N SER A 63 0.48 -5.41 -7.31
CA SER A 63 0.02 -4.94 -6.00
C SER A 63 -1.45 -5.29 -5.77
N ALA A 64 -2.31 -5.07 -6.75
CA ALA A 64 -3.72 -5.45 -6.70
C ALA A 64 -3.91 -6.97 -6.68
N ASP A 65 -3.15 -7.71 -7.49
CA ASP A 65 -3.18 -9.18 -7.52
C ASP A 65 -2.77 -9.76 -6.15
N LEU A 66 -1.77 -9.16 -5.50
CA LEU A 66 -1.35 -9.54 -4.15
C LEU A 66 -2.48 -9.43 -3.11
N LEU A 67 -3.35 -8.42 -3.23
CA LEU A 67 -4.51 -8.27 -2.35
C LEU A 67 -5.54 -9.40 -2.57
N LEU A 68 -5.74 -9.81 -3.82
CA LEU A 68 -6.68 -10.89 -4.18
C LEU A 68 -6.19 -12.27 -3.72
N ASP A 69 -4.88 -12.44 -3.62
CA ASP A 69 -4.22 -13.68 -3.19
C ASP A 69 -4.03 -13.79 -1.65
N ALA A 70 -4.35 -12.74 -0.89
CA ALA A 70 -4.11 -12.63 0.56
C ALA A 70 -5.23 -13.20 1.45
#